data_AF-A0A6B0SKL0-F1
#
_entry.id   AF-A0A6B0SKL0-F1
#
_cell.length_a   1.000
_cell.length_b   1.000
_cell.length_c   1.000
_cell.angle_alpha   90.00
_cell.angle_beta   90.00
_cell.angle_gamma   90.00
#
_symmetry.space_group_name_H-M   'P 1'
#
loop_
_entity.id
_entity.type
_entity.pdbx_description
1 polymer ?
#
loop_
_entity_poly.entity_id
_entity_poly.type
_entity_poly.pdbx_seq_one_letter_code
_entity_poly.pdbx_strand_id
1 'polypeptide(L)'
;LGSFGTTFVLIPAFDVVTIAAFYGGVLLAAAVVVADPTPLAAAKIGVAVLVVFSAAVVGIYGVDVGEDTIYTDQTAYSELRVGEDDGVRTLYLDGVRHSATYTDGRDGYVFEYSKYAHIPMLYDDDVEDVLFVGGGGFSGPKRFAAEYDVDIDVVEIDPGVVYAARAHFGVSEGPNFDIHVMDGRRFLESTDEEYDLVVLDAYQRSSVPFHLTTVEFMDLVNDRLDDDGSVVANVISARSGDGSEFFRAQFKTMQEAFPNVYAFPTSETDSLQNIELVATKGQARSQAELEALAAERDVGIDLTGEVQNYTPPSEVDTSDVPVLTDEHAPVDALLQGQVGKEYVVLENESTTTSEAVGGPSVDGQLNVARATA
;
A
#
# COMPACT_ATOMS: atom_id res chain seq x y z
N LEU A 1 -2.03 -28.64 -22.58
CA LEU A 1 -0.80 -28.64 -21.76
C LEU A 1 0.00 -27.33 -21.82
N GLY A 2 -0.28 -26.40 -22.75
CA GLY A 2 0.38 -25.08 -22.83
C GLY A 2 0.07 -24.15 -21.65
N SER A 3 -0.53 -22.99 -21.88
CA SER A 3 -0.82 -21.99 -20.83
C SER A 3 -1.43 -22.58 -19.55
N PHE A 4 -2.39 -23.51 -19.65
CA PHE A 4 -2.95 -24.22 -18.50
C PHE A 4 -1.94 -25.01 -17.66
N GLY A 5 -0.95 -25.65 -18.29
CA GLY A 5 0.11 -26.36 -17.55
C GLY A 5 1.05 -25.37 -16.86
N THR A 6 1.34 -24.24 -17.51
CA THR A 6 2.13 -23.17 -16.89
C THR A 6 1.41 -22.57 -15.69
N THR A 7 0.16 -22.13 -15.88
CA THR A 7 -0.61 -21.42 -14.86
C THR A 7 -1.02 -22.30 -13.67
N PHE A 8 -1.45 -23.54 -13.91
CA PHE A 8 -2.03 -24.37 -12.84
C PHE A 8 -1.09 -25.44 -12.29
N VAL A 9 0.08 -25.66 -12.92
CA VAL A 9 1.03 -26.70 -12.46
C VAL A 9 2.42 -26.13 -12.23
N LEU A 10 2.96 -25.33 -13.15
CA LEU A 10 4.31 -24.79 -13.00
C LEU A 10 4.35 -23.64 -11.99
N ILE A 11 3.55 -22.59 -12.17
CA ILE A 11 3.55 -21.41 -11.27
C ILE A 11 3.33 -21.79 -9.80
N PRO A 12 2.41 -22.70 -9.44
CA PRO A 12 2.20 -23.07 -8.04
C PRO A 12 3.27 -24.02 -7.47
N ALA A 13 4.00 -24.74 -8.33
CA ALA A 13 4.93 -25.80 -7.88
C ALA A 13 6.41 -25.38 -7.95
N PHE A 14 6.73 -24.37 -8.74
CA PHE A 14 8.09 -23.92 -8.99
C PHE A 14 8.15 -22.40 -9.01
N ASP A 15 9.24 -21.87 -8.47
CA ASP A 15 9.59 -20.46 -8.54
C ASP A 15 9.69 -19.94 -10.00
N VAL A 16 9.31 -18.68 -10.22
CA VAL A 16 9.28 -18.04 -11.56
C VAL A 16 10.66 -18.07 -12.23
N VAL A 17 11.75 -17.90 -11.48
CA VAL A 17 13.13 -17.98 -11.98
C VAL A 17 13.43 -19.40 -12.46
N THR A 18 12.98 -20.42 -11.73
CA THR A 18 13.16 -21.83 -12.11
C THR A 18 12.42 -22.14 -13.42
N ILE A 19 11.21 -21.63 -13.57
CA ILE A 19 10.41 -21.77 -14.79
C ILE A 19 11.10 -21.07 -15.96
N ALA A 20 11.57 -19.83 -15.77
CA ALA A 20 12.29 -19.07 -16.79
C ALA A 20 13.59 -19.76 -17.22
N ALA A 21 14.37 -20.28 -16.27
CA ALA A 21 15.58 -21.03 -16.52
C ALA A 21 15.31 -22.33 -17.30
N PHE A 22 14.24 -23.06 -16.96
CA PHE A 22 13.82 -24.27 -17.67
C PHE A 22 13.48 -23.96 -19.13
N TYR A 23 12.62 -22.98 -19.39
CA TYR A 23 12.26 -22.60 -20.77
C TYR A 23 13.45 -22.02 -21.54
N GLY A 24 14.30 -21.22 -20.89
CA GLY A 24 15.56 -20.74 -21.46
C GLY A 24 16.47 -21.89 -21.89
N GLY A 25 16.61 -22.92 -21.06
CA GLY A 25 17.38 -24.13 -21.37
C GLY A 25 16.80 -24.92 -22.55
N VAL A 26 15.46 -25.08 -22.62
CA VAL A 26 14.78 -25.75 -23.74
C VAL A 26 14.99 -24.99 -25.05
N LEU A 27 14.88 -23.67 -25.03
CA LEU A 27 15.13 -22.82 -26.21
C LEU A 27 16.59 -22.90 -26.68
N LEU A 28 17.55 -22.90 -25.74
CA LEU A 28 18.96 -23.11 -26.05
C LEU A 28 19.20 -24.48 -26.68
N ALA A 29 18.62 -25.56 -26.13
CA ALA A 29 18.74 -26.90 -26.70
C ALA A 29 18.17 -26.97 -28.12
N ALA A 30 17.01 -26.36 -28.36
CA ALA A 30 16.43 -26.25 -29.70
C ALA A 30 17.34 -25.47 -30.67
N ALA A 31 17.94 -24.38 -30.20
CA ALA A 31 18.90 -23.60 -31.00
C ALA A 31 20.14 -24.43 -31.37
N VAL A 32 20.66 -25.27 -30.47
CA VAL A 32 21.77 -26.19 -30.78
C VAL A 32 21.38 -27.22 -31.84
N VAL A 33 20.16 -27.77 -31.77
CA VAL A 33 19.69 -28.79 -32.72
C VAL A 33 19.45 -28.23 -34.12
N VAL A 34 19.02 -26.96 -34.22
CA VAL A 34 18.68 -26.31 -35.50
C VAL A 34 19.89 -25.63 -36.16
N ALA A 35 20.90 -25.23 -35.38
CA ALA A 35 22.03 -24.47 -35.90
C ALA A 35 22.97 -25.32 -36.77
N ASP A 36 23.35 -24.79 -37.93
CA ASP A 36 24.43 -25.35 -38.74
C ASP A 36 25.75 -25.30 -37.96
N PRO A 37 26.59 -26.36 -38.02
CA PRO A 37 27.80 -26.50 -37.21
C PRO A 37 28.91 -25.60 -37.75
N THR A 38 28.77 -24.29 -37.52
CA THR A 38 29.77 -23.28 -37.83
C THR A 38 30.44 -22.78 -36.54
N PRO A 39 31.72 -22.38 -36.58
CA PRO A 39 32.41 -21.84 -35.40
C PRO A 39 31.71 -20.61 -34.81
N LEU A 40 31.07 -19.79 -35.67
CA LEU A 40 30.34 -18.61 -35.26
C LEU A 40 29.01 -18.96 -34.56
N ALA A 41 28.30 -19.99 -35.02
CA ALA A 41 27.09 -20.48 -34.34
C ALA A 41 27.42 -21.06 -32.96
N ALA A 42 28.50 -21.86 -32.87
CA ALA A 42 28.98 -22.40 -31.60
C ALA A 42 29.34 -21.30 -30.59
N ALA A 43 30.01 -20.22 -31.05
CA ALA A 43 30.32 -19.07 -30.20
C ALA A 43 29.07 -18.34 -29.70
N LYS A 44 28.07 -18.10 -30.57
CA LYS A 44 26.81 -17.45 -30.19
C LYS A 44 26.00 -18.27 -29.18
N ILE A 45 25.94 -19.59 -29.39
CA ILE A 45 25.32 -20.54 -28.45
C ILE A 45 26.04 -20.50 -27.11
N GLY A 46 27.38 -20.53 -27.11
CA GLY A 46 28.18 -20.46 -25.88
C GLY A 46 27.92 -19.18 -25.07
N VAL A 47 27.83 -18.02 -25.75
CA VAL A 47 27.47 -16.75 -25.10
C VAL A 47 26.04 -16.80 -24.56
N ALA A 48 25.08 -17.33 -25.31
CA ALA A 48 23.69 -17.42 -24.85
C ALA A 48 23.54 -18.36 -23.65
N VAL A 49 24.24 -19.51 -23.64
CA VAL A 49 24.31 -20.42 -22.49
C VAL A 49 24.92 -19.71 -21.29
N LEU A 50 26.00 -18.95 -21.49
CA LEU A 50 26.66 -18.23 -20.39
C LEU A 50 25.75 -17.13 -19.83
N VAL A 51 25.03 -16.39 -20.66
CA VAL A 51 24.06 -15.37 -20.22
C VAL A 51 22.91 -16.02 -19.44
N VAL A 52 22.32 -17.10 -19.95
CA VAL A 52 21.23 -17.81 -19.27
C VAL A 52 21.72 -18.44 -17.97
N PHE A 53 22.91 -19.03 -17.97
CA PHE A 53 23.51 -19.59 -16.76
C PHE A 53 23.81 -18.51 -15.73
N SER A 54 24.40 -17.38 -16.13
CA SER A 54 24.64 -16.26 -15.24
C SER A 54 23.35 -15.69 -14.67
N ALA A 55 22.31 -15.51 -15.49
CA ALA A 55 20.99 -15.06 -15.03
C ALA A 55 20.35 -16.07 -14.07
N ALA A 56 20.46 -17.37 -14.34
CA ALA A 56 19.97 -18.42 -13.45
C ALA A 56 20.76 -18.47 -12.12
N VAL A 57 22.08 -18.32 -12.15
CA VAL A 57 22.91 -18.26 -10.94
C VAL A 57 22.55 -17.04 -10.11
N VAL A 58 22.41 -15.87 -10.73
CA VAL A 58 21.98 -14.64 -10.03
C VAL A 58 20.58 -14.80 -9.44
N GLY A 59 19.63 -15.39 -10.18
CA GLY A 59 18.28 -15.61 -9.68
C GLY A 59 18.19 -16.69 -8.59
N ILE A 60 19.06 -17.71 -8.59
CA ILE A 60 19.09 -18.77 -7.57
C ILE A 60 19.78 -18.30 -6.29
N TYR A 61 20.90 -17.59 -6.41
CA TYR A 61 21.72 -17.20 -5.26
C TYR A 61 21.43 -15.79 -4.75
N GLY A 62 20.62 -15.02 -5.49
CA GLY A 62 20.38 -13.61 -5.21
C GLY A 62 21.63 -12.76 -5.47
N VAL A 63 21.41 -11.45 -5.67
CA VAL A 63 22.41 -10.46 -5.31
C VAL A 63 22.02 -10.00 -3.92
N ASP A 64 22.92 -10.13 -2.96
CA ASP A 64 22.68 -9.65 -1.60
C ASP A 64 22.70 -8.11 -1.63
N VAL A 65 21.51 -7.50 -1.64
CA VAL A 65 21.32 -6.05 -1.69
C VAL A 65 21.02 -5.57 -0.28
N GLY A 66 22.02 -5.60 0.61
CA GLY A 66 22.13 -4.75 1.80
C GLY A 66 21.14 -4.96 2.96
N GLU A 67 20.00 -5.61 2.76
CA GLU A 67 19.03 -5.93 3.83
C GLU A 67 19.01 -7.44 4.11
N ASP A 68 19.09 -7.82 5.39
CA ASP A 68 18.99 -9.21 5.80
C ASP A 68 17.54 -9.68 5.58
N THR A 69 17.33 -10.47 4.53
CA THR A 69 16.01 -11.06 4.24
C THR A 69 15.72 -12.19 5.22
N ILE A 70 14.67 -12.01 6.03
CA ILE A 70 14.24 -12.95 7.08
C ILE A 70 13.25 -13.98 6.54
N TYR A 71 12.35 -13.55 5.65
CA TYR A 71 11.27 -14.37 5.13
C TYR A 71 10.94 -13.98 3.70
N THR A 72 10.57 -14.97 2.88
CA THR A 72 10.03 -14.78 1.54
C THR A 72 8.95 -15.80 1.28
N ASP A 73 7.88 -15.41 0.61
CA ASP A 73 6.78 -16.28 0.21
C ASP A 73 6.13 -15.78 -1.08
N GLN A 74 5.42 -16.66 -1.77
CA GLN A 74 4.64 -16.31 -2.95
C GLN A 74 3.20 -16.75 -2.73
N THR A 75 2.28 -15.78 -2.62
CA THR A 75 0.85 -16.06 -2.45
C THR A 75 0.10 -15.94 -3.77
N ALA A 76 -1.21 -16.17 -3.73
CA ALA A 76 -2.10 -15.91 -4.85
C ALA A 76 -2.27 -14.40 -5.13
N TYR A 77 -1.84 -13.53 -4.22
CA TYR A 77 -2.04 -12.09 -4.28
C TYR A 77 -0.75 -11.33 -4.57
N SER A 78 0.37 -11.70 -3.94
CA SER A 78 1.64 -10.97 -4.05
C SER A 78 2.87 -11.86 -3.82
N GLU A 79 4.05 -11.36 -4.22
CA GLU A 79 5.34 -11.80 -3.68
C GLU A 79 5.58 -11.10 -2.34
N LEU A 80 5.78 -11.86 -1.27
CA LEU A 80 6.04 -11.34 0.07
C LEU A 80 7.52 -11.46 0.40
N ARG A 81 8.10 -10.40 0.94
CA ARG A 81 9.43 -10.46 1.56
C ARG A 81 9.42 -9.69 2.88
N VAL A 82 10.04 -10.25 3.91
CA VAL A 82 10.33 -9.54 5.15
C VAL A 82 11.83 -9.33 5.24
N GLY A 83 12.24 -8.07 5.26
CA GLY A 83 13.62 -7.66 5.50
C GLY A 83 13.76 -7.02 6.87
N GLU A 84 14.97 -7.05 7.42
CA GLU A 84 15.34 -6.22 8.55
C GLU A 84 16.68 -5.55 8.30
N ASP A 85 16.72 -4.25 8.54
CA ASP A 85 17.94 -3.45 8.49
C ASP A 85 17.86 -2.35 9.54
N ASP A 86 18.98 -2.08 10.21
CA ASP A 86 19.12 -1.05 11.25
C ASP A 86 17.94 -0.95 12.23
N GLY A 87 17.47 -2.09 12.77
CA GLY A 87 16.37 -2.12 13.75
C GLY A 87 14.98 -1.77 13.18
N VAL A 88 14.84 -1.74 11.85
CA VAL A 88 13.57 -1.58 11.14
C VAL A 88 13.27 -2.88 10.42
N ARG A 89 12.14 -3.50 10.76
CA ARG A 89 11.62 -4.66 10.04
C ARG A 89 10.54 -4.22 9.07
N THR A 90 10.70 -4.59 7.81
CA THR A 90 9.89 -4.10 6.69
C THR A 90 9.25 -5.25 5.94
N LEU A 91 7.94 -5.16 5.72
CA LEU A 91 7.19 -6.01 4.82
C LEU A 91 7.21 -5.40 3.42
N TYR A 92 7.62 -6.20 2.46
CA TYR A 92 7.61 -5.90 1.04
C TYR A 92 6.55 -6.75 0.36
N LEU A 93 5.71 -6.12 -0.45
CA LEU A 93 4.77 -6.79 -1.36
C LEU A 93 5.14 -6.41 -2.80
N ASP A 94 5.38 -7.39 -3.66
CA ASP A 94 5.83 -7.22 -5.05
C ASP A 94 7.04 -6.28 -5.17
N GLY A 95 7.95 -6.34 -4.19
CA GLY A 95 9.17 -5.53 -4.12
C GLY A 95 8.98 -4.10 -3.60
N VAL A 96 7.75 -3.68 -3.27
CA VAL A 96 7.44 -2.35 -2.73
C VAL A 96 7.35 -2.41 -1.21
N ARG A 97 7.93 -1.43 -0.52
CA ARG A 97 7.77 -1.27 0.94
C ARG A 97 6.29 -1.02 1.25
N HIS A 98 5.69 -1.94 1.99
CA HIS A 98 4.26 -1.87 2.32
C HIS A 98 4.04 -1.54 3.80
N SER A 99 4.90 -2.04 4.68
CA SER A 99 4.81 -1.78 6.11
C SER A 99 6.17 -1.83 6.77
N ALA A 100 6.36 -1.09 7.85
CA ALA A 100 7.57 -1.16 8.65
C ALA A 100 7.29 -0.93 10.14
N THR A 101 8.06 -1.59 10.99
CA THR A 101 8.04 -1.43 12.45
C THR A 101 9.45 -1.39 13.00
N TYR A 102 9.64 -0.64 14.08
CA TYR A 102 10.87 -0.72 14.86
C TYR A 102 10.94 -2.03 15.64
N THR A 103 12.12 -2.64 15.69
CA THR A 103 12.42 -3.87 16.45
C THR A 103 13.48 -3.66 17.54
N ASP A 104 14.06 -2.47 17.62
CA ASP A 104 15.15 -2.09 18.53
C ASP A 104 14.69 -1.26 19.75
N GLY A 105 13.37 -1.08 19.92
CA GLY A 105 12.78 -0.33 21.03
C GLY A 105 12.59 1.15 20.74
N ARG A 106 12.89 1.65 19.53
CA ARG A 106 12.32 2.91 19.05
C ARG A 106 10.80 2.82 19.02
N ASP A 107 10.15 3.94 19.27
CA ASP A 107 8.70 4.05 19.36
C ASP A 107 8.14 4.90 18.21
N GLY A 108 6.84 4.77 17.97
CA GLY A 108 6.11 5.48 16.91
C GLY A 108 6.11 4.74 15.58
N TYR A 109 5.58 5.40 14.56
CA TYR A 109 5.56 4.89 13.20
C TYR A 109 6.90 5.10 12.49
N VAL A 110 7.30 4.12 11.68
CA VAL A 110 8.41 4.28 10.73
C VAL A 110 7.99 5.24 9.62
N PHE A 111 6.78 5.04 9.09
CA PHE A 111 6.17 5.92 8.10
C PHE A 111 5.30 6.98 8.78
N GLU A 112 5.65 8.25 8.61
CA GLU A 112 4.95 9.35 9.29
C GLU A 112 3.51 9.51 8.82
N TYR A 113 3.20 9.13 7.56
CA TYR A 113 1.83 9.20 7.05
C TYR A 113 0.85 8.35 7.86
N SER A 114 1.30 7.27 8.51
CA SER A 114 0.43 6.40 9.31
C SER A 114 -0.20 7.10 10.51
N LYS A 115 0.32 8.27 10.92
CA LYS A 115 -0.33 9.13 11.92
C LYS A 115 -1.64 9.74 11.43
N TYR A 116 -1.78 9.98 10.13
CA TYR A 116 -2.98 10.60 9.56
C TYR A 116 -4.20 9.67 9.67
N ALA A 117 -4.00 8.35 9.78
CA ALA A 117 -5.07 7.40 10.07
C ALA A 117 -5.78 7.65 11.41
N HIS A 118 -5.17 8.43 12.32
CA HIS A 118 -5.72 8.80 13.64
C HIS A 118 -6.53 10.10 13.61
N ILE A 119 -6.53 10.85 12.50
CA ILE A 119 -7.32 12.09 12.35
C ILE A 119 -8.81 11.89 12.69
N PRO A 120 -9.46 10.76 12.31
CA PRO A 120 -10.82 10.44 12.75
C PRO A 120 -11.06 10.53 14.26
N MET A 121 -10.06 10.26 15.10
CA MET A 121 -10.15 10.34 16.58
C MET A 121 -10.40 11.78 17.07
N LEU A 122 -10.31 12.79 16.21
CA LEU A 122 -10.68 14.17 16.53
C LEU A 122 -12.18 14.44 16.31
N TYR A 123 -12.90 13.60 15.58
CA TYR A 123 -14.31 13.80 15.26
C TYR A 123 -15.23 13.20 16.32
N ASP A 124 -14.83 12.05 16.86
CA ASP A 124 -15.55 11.32 17.89
C ASP A 124 -14.77 11.34 19.23
N ASP A 125 -15.48 11.37 20.35
CA ASP A 125 -14.91 11.31 21.70
C ASP A 125 -14.94 9.87 22.28
N ASP A 126 -15.70 8.96 21.68
CA ASP A 126 -16.06 7.67 22.28
C ASP A 126 -15.88 6.52 21.27
N VAL A 127 -14.73 6.49 20.59
CA VAL A 127 -14.37 5.40 19.67
C VAL A 127 -14.08 4.14 20.49
N GLU A 128 -14.91 3.11 20.33
CA GLU A 128 -14.79 1.80 20.97
C GLU A 128 -14.47 0.71 19.93
N ASP A 129 -15.16 0.72 18.78
CA ASP A 129 -15.07 -0.33 17.75
C ASP A 129 -14.38 0.17 16.47
N VAL A 130 -13.26 -0.46 16.09
CA VAL A 130 -12.44 -0.06 14.94
C VAL A 130 -12.24 -1.21 13.95
N LEU A 131 -12.63 -0.99 12.69
CA LEU A 131 -12.39 -1.92 11.60
C LEU A 131 -11.25 -1.46 10.69
N PHE A 132 -10.23 -2.29 10.52
CA PHE A 132 -9.22 -2.14 9.47
C PHE A 132 -9.57 -3.02 8.28
N VAL A 133 -9.72 -2.41 7.10
CA VAL A 133 -9.83 -3.12 5.82
C VAL A 133 -8.48 -3.01 5.11
N GLY A 134 -7.74 -4.11 5.05
CA GLY A 134 -6.33 -4.14 4.72
C GLY A 134 -5.48 -3.99 5.97
N GLY A 135 -4.59 -4.97 6.20
CA GLY A 135 -3.75 -4.97 7.39
C GLY A 135 -2.48 -4.15 7.23
N GLY A 136 -2.00 -3.95 6.00
CA GLY A 136 -0.78 -3.18 5.72
C GLY A 136 0.41 -3.64 6.56
N GLY A 137 0.64 -4.95 6.70
CA GLY A 137 1.67 -5.52 7.59
C GLY A 137 1.44 -5.34 9.11
N PHE A 138 0.23 -4.92 9.48
CA PHE A 138 -0.31 -4.78 10.84
C PHE A 138 0.36 -3.72 11.72
N SER A 139 1.13 -2.79 11.15
CA SER A 139 1.72 -1.67 11.91
C SER A 139 0.64 -0.71 12.44
N GLY A 140 -0.33 -0.34 11.61
CA GLY A 140 -1.49 0.49 11.98
C GLY A 140 -2.36 -0.15 13.06
N PRO A 141 -2.97 -1.33 12.82
CA PRO A 141 -3.80 -2.02 13.80
C PRO A 141 -3.10 -2.23 15.16
N LYS A 142 -1.84 -2.68 15.15
CA LYS A 142 -1.08 -2.89 16.41
C LYS A 142 -0.86 -1.58 17.17
N ARG A 143 -0.64 -0.48 16.47
CA ARG A 143 -0.42 0.80 17.11
C ARG A 143 -1.72 1.37 17.66
N PHE A 144 -2.84 1.21 16.95
CA PHE A 144 -4.17 1.52 17.51
C PHE A 144 -4.42 0.73 18.80
N ALA A 145 -4.20 -0.59 18.80
CA ALA A 145 -4.36 -1.44 19.99
C ALA A 145 -3.44 -1.06 21.17
N ALA A 146 -2.33 -0.38 20.89
CA ALA A 146 -1.37 0.05 21.90
C ALA A 146 -1.67 1.46 22.45
N GLU A 147 -2.31 2.31 21.65
CA GLU A 147 -2.60 3.71 21.97
C GLU A 147 -3.99 3.88 22.57
N TYR A 148 -4.95 3.02 22.18
CA TYR A 148 -6.36 3.14 22.52
C TYR A 148 -6.89 1.87 23.18
N ASP A 149 -7.90 2.05 24.05
CA ASP A 149 -8.68 0.96 24.64
C ASP A 149 -9.89 0.68 23.74
N VAL A 150 -9.64 0.04 22.60
CA VAL A 150 -10.62 -0.22 21.54
C VAL A 150 -10.64 -1.71 21.17
N ASP A 151 -11.77 -2.17 20.66
CA ASP A 151 -11.94 -3.45 19.99
C ASP A 151 -11.59 -3.29 18.50
N ILE A 152 -10.69 -4.16 18.00
CA ILE A 152 -10.15 -4.05 16.65
C ILE A 152 -10.44 -5.30 15.83
N ASP A 153 -11.14 -5.11 14.72
CA ASP A 153 -11.21 -6.09 13.65
C ASP A 153 -10.23 -5.72 12.53
N VAL A 154 -9.48 -6.71 12.02
CA VAL A 154 -8.65 -6.54 10.83
C VAL A 154 -9.06 -7.53 9.76
N VAL A 155 -9.46 -7.03 8.60
CA VAL A 155 -9.81 -7.84 7.44
C VAL A 155 -8.69 -7.81 6.42
N GLU A 156 -8.03 -8.94 6.23
CA GLU A 156 -6.90 -9.09 5.30
C GLU A 156 -7.19 -10.20 4.29
N ILE A 157 -7.09 -9.88 3.00
CA ILE A 157 -7.44 -10.82 1.93
C ILE A 157 -6.35 -11.89 1.72
N ASP A 158 -5.09 -11.55 2.01
CA ASP A 158 -3.94 -12.43 1.81
C ASP A 158 -3.56 -13.18 3.11
N PRO A 159 -3.83 -14.50 3.21
CA PRO A 159 -3.42 -15.30 4.36
C PRO A 159 -1.90 -15.33 4.58
N GLY A 160 -1.09 -15.10 3.54
CA GLY A 160 0.37 -15.03 3.66
C GLY A 160 0.81 -13.77 4.40
N VAL A 161 0.11 -12.64 4.22
CA VAL A 161 0.36 -11.41 4.98
C VAL A 161 0.05 -11.63 6.45
N VAL A 162 -1.10 -12.25 6.76
CA VAL A 162 -1.46 -12.59 8.15
C VAL A 162 -0.44 -13.54 8.78
N TYR A 163 0.02 -14.55 8.04
CA TYR A 163 1.07 -15.44 8.53
C TYR A 163 2.37 -14.69 8.82
N ALA A 164 2.83 -13.85 7.89
CA ALA A 164 4.03 -13.05 8.07
C ALA A 164 3.90 -12.10 9.27
N ALA A 165 2.74 -11.48 9.44
CA ALA A 165 2.42 -10.60 10.56
C ALA A 165 2.54 -11.32 11.91
N ARG A 166 1.96 -12.53 12.02
CA ARG A 166 2.05 -13.37 13.23
C ARG A 166 3.48 -13.85 13.50
N ALA A 167 4.16 -14.35 12.47
CA ALA A 167 5.48 -14.98 12.60
C ALA A 167 6.62 -13.97 12.78
N HIS A 168 6.51 -12.80 12.14
CA HIS A 168 7.62 -11.85 12.01
C HIS A 168 7.29 -10.45 12.51
N PHE A 169 6.04 -10.07 12.76
CA PHE A 169 5.71 -8.73 13.28
C PHE A 169 5.10 -8.76 14.69
N GLY A 170 5.03 -9.93 15.31
CA GLY A 170 4.53 -10.07 16.69
C GLY A 170 3.06 -9.75 16.82
N VAL A 171 2.28 -10.00 15.76
CA VAL A 171 0.81 -9.90 15.81
C VAL A 171 0.24 -11.14 16.48
N SER A 172 -0.69 -10.93 17.41
CA SER A 172 -1.46 -11.99 18.05
C SER A 172 -2.87 -11.52 18.27
N GLU A 173 -3.85 -12.36 17.93
CA GLU A 173 -5.25 -12.12 18.29
C GLU A 173 -5.43 -12.17 19.81
N GLY A 174 -6.44 -11.45 20.28
CA GLY A 174 -6.73 -11.26 21.70
C GLY A 174 -8.22 -10.98 21.91
N PRO A 175 -8.64 -10.65 23.15
CA PRO A 175 -10.04 -10.36 23.44
C PRO A 175 -10.58 -9.14 22.69
N ASN A 176 -9.71 -8.20 22.30
CA ASN A 176 -10.06 -6.93 21.66
C ASN A 176 -9.32 -6.77 20.30
N PHE A 177 -8.88 -7.88 19.70
CA PHE A 177 -8.10 -7.85 18.47
C PHE A 177 -8.32 -9.14 17.67
N ASP A 178 -9.12 -9.05 16.62
CA ASP A 178 -9.53 -10.18 15.79
C ASP A 178 -9.08 -10.01 14.33
N ILE A 179 -8.69 -11.11 13.69
CA ILE A 179 -8.17 -11.09 12.31
C ILE A 179 -9.01 -11.99 11.42
N HIS A 180 -9.64 -11.39 10.42
CA HIS A 180 -10.49 -12.05 9.45
C HIS A 180 -9.77 -12.18 8.11
N VAL A 181 -9.51 -13.41 7.69
CA VAL A 181 -8.92 -13.67 6.35
C VAL A 181 -10.03 -13.67 5.30
N MET A 182 -10.39 -12.49 4.78
CA MET A 182 -11.47 -12.30 3.82
C MET A 182 -11.26 -11.04 2.98
N ASP A 183 -12.00 -10.92 1.88
CA ASP A 183 -12.17 -9.64 1.18
C ASP A 183 -12.97 -8.65 2.05
N GLY A 184 -12.52 -7.40 2.11
CA GLY A 184 -13.10 -6.34 2.94
C GLY A 184 -14.57 -6.06 2.67
N ARG A 185 -14.95 -5.98 1.39
CA ARG A 185 -16.35 -5.76 1.01
C ARG A 185 -17.21 -6.95 1.41
N ARG A 186 -16.74 -8.17 1.18
CA ARG A 186 -17.48 -9.38 1.62
C ARG A 186 -17.65 -9.46 3.12
N PHE A 187 -16.64 -9.03 3.89
CA PHE A 187 -16.74 -8.99 5.34
C PHE A 187 -17.87 -8.05 5.77
N LEU A 188 -17.86 -6.81 5.29
CA LEU A 188 -18.92 -5.81 5.57
C LEU A 188 -20.32 -6.27 5.13
N GLU A 189 -20.43 -6.96 3.99
CA GLU A 189 -21.70 -7.57 3.52
C GLU A 189 -22.20 -8.69 4.45
N SER A 190 -21.31 -9.32 5.21
CA SER A 190 -21.61 -10.51 6.02
C SER A 190 -21.82 -10.23 7.50
N THR A 191 -21.37 -9.07 7.99
CA THR A 191 -21.55 -8.63 9.38
C THR A 191 -22.72 -7.67 9.50
N ASP A 192 -23.34 -7.68 10.69
CA ASP A 192 -24.31 -6.69 11.14
C ASP A 192 -23.72 -5.80 12.26
N GLU A 193 -22.43 -5.95 12.55
CA GLU A 193 -21.71 -5.10 13.50
C GLU A 193 -21.51 -3.71 12.90
N GLU A 194 -21.67 -2.69 13.75
CA GLU A 194 -21.42 -1.29 13.44
C GLU A 194 -20.09 -0.90 14.09
N TYR A 195 -19.37 0.05 13.48
CA TYR A 195 -18.06 0.50 13.92
C TYR A 195 -18.05 2.02 14.08
N ASP A 196 -17.27 2.54 15.00
CA ASP A 196 -17.04 3.98 15.15
C ASP A 196 -16.03 4.49 14.12
N LEU A 197 -15.07 3.63 13.76
CA LEU A 197 -14.03 3.96 12.80
C LEU A 197 -13.75 2.80 11.84
N VAL A 198 -13.83 3.09 10.54
CA VAL A 198 -13.32 2.21 9.48
C VAL A 198 -12.04 2.82 8.89
N VAL A 199 -10.93 2.07 8.93
CA VAL A 199 -9.66 2.42 8.28
C VAL A 199 -9.51 1.58 7.01
N LEU A 200 -9.58 2.23 5.85
CA LEU A 200 -9.36 1.61 4.54
C LEU A 200 -7.89 1.78 4.12
N ASP A 201 -7.09 0.74 4.37
CA ASP A 201 -5.67 0.67 4.01
C ASP A 201 -5.40 -0.51 3.05
N ALA A 202 -6.23 -0.61 2.01
CA ALA A 202 -6.17 -1.66 1.00
C ALA A 202 -5.61 -1.19 -0.36
N TYR A 203 -5.27 0.09 -0.48
CA TYR A 203 -4.87 0.70 -1.75
C TYR A 203 -3.37 0.63 -1.94
N GLN A 204 -2.94 -0.07 -2.99
CA GLN A 204 -1.54 -0.10 -3.39
C GLN A 204 -1.31 0.83 -4.57
N ARG A 205 -0.09 1.38 -4.66
CA ARG A 205 0.29 2.30 -5.74
C ARG A 205 0.05 1.72 -7.15
N SER A 206 0.33 0.43 -7.32
CA SER A 206 0.26 -0.27 -8.60
C SER A 206 -1.09 -0.97 -8.85
N SER A 207 -1.89 -1.17 -7.81
CA SER A 207 -3.17 -1.88 -7.91
C SER A 207 -4.10 -1.47 -6.79
N VAL A 208 -5.24 -0.89 -7.17
CA VAL A 208 -6.31 -0.54 -6.25
C VAL A 208 -7.51 -1.45 -6.57
N PRO A 209 -8.01 -2.24 -5.60
CA PRO A 209 -9.18 -3.08 -5.82
C PRO A 209 -10.41 -2.22 -6.11
N PHE A 210 -10.87 -2.18 -7.37
CA PHE A 210 -11.90 -1.24 -7.80
C PHE A 210 -13.20 -1.36 -6.99
N HIS A 211 -13.55 -2.57 -6.54
CA HIS A 211 -14.79 -2.83 -5.81
C HIS A 211 -14.78 -2.26 -4.38
N LEU A 212 -13.64 -1.75 -3.89
CA LEU A 212 -13.50 -1.01 -2.65
C LEU A 212 -13.50 0.52 -2.87
N THR A 213 -13.59 0.98 -4.12
CA THR A 213 -13.56 2.42 -4.47
C THR A 213 -14.92 3.00 -4.85
N THR A 214 -15.93 2.15 -5.01
CA THR A 214 -17.23 2.52 -5.59
C THR A 214 -18.16 3.16 -4.58
N VAL A 215 -19.14 3.91 -5.06
CA VAL A 215 -20.20 4.48 -4.22
C VAL A 215 -20.97 3.38 -3.49
N GLU A 216 -21.24 2.23 -4.12
CA GLU A 216 -21.94 1.13 -3.47
C GLU A 216 -21.15 0.55 -2.29
N PHE A 217 -19.82 0.54 -2.39
CA PHE A 217 -18.97 0.16 -1.27
C PHE A 217 -18.92 1.25 -0.19
N MET A 218 -18.87 2.53 -0.57
CA MET A 218 -18.89 3.64 0.39
C MET A 218 -20.23 3.72 1.14
N ASP A 219 -21.34 3.44 0.46
CA ASP A 219 -22.67 3.27 1.08
C ASP A 219 -22.69 2.09 2.05
N LEU A 220 -22.10 0.95 1.68
CA LEU A 220 -21.97 -0.20 2.57
C LEU A 220 -21.13 0.12 3.82
N VAL A 221 -20.03 0.87 3.67
CA VAL A 221 -19.24 1.36 4.80
C VAL A 221 -20.08 2.29 5.66
N ASN A 222 -20.83 3.23 5.07
CA ASN A 222 -21.71 4.15 5.80
C ASN A 222 -22.78 3.41 6.62
N ASP A 223 -23.36 2.34 6.05
CA ASP A 223 -24.35 1.45 6.68
C ASP A 223 -23.75 0.55 7.79
N ARG A 224 -22.43 0.54 7.96
CA ARG A 224 -21.70 -0.19 9.00
C ARG A 224 -20.95 0.74 9.95
N LEU A 225 -21.20 2.04 9.84
CA LEU A 225 -20.71 3.04 10.77
C LEU A 225 -21.84 3.48 11.70
N ASP A 226 -21.49 3.70 12.96
CA ASP A 226 -22.35 4.35 13.95
C ASP A 226 -22.78 5.75 13.50
N ASP A 227 -23.73 6.36 14.20
CA ASP A 227 -24.31 7.67 13.81
C ASP A 227 -23.25 8.80 13.77
N ASP A 228 -22.25 8.75 14.64
CA ASP A 228 -21.11 9.67 14.69
C ASP A 228 -19.85 9.12 13.99
N GLY A 229 -19.93 7.89 13.48
CA GLY A 229 -18.83 7.14 12.91
C GLY A 229 -18.20 7.77 11.67
N SER A 230 -16.97 7.35 11.40
CA SER A 230 -16.17 7.87 10.30
C SER A 230 -15.33 6.81 9.61
N VAL A 231 -14.99 7.09 8.35
CA VAL A 231 -14.07 6.29 7.55
C VAL A 231 -12.86 7.14 7.18
N VAL A 232 -11.67 6.57 7.26
CA VAL A 232 -10.45 7.12 6.69
C VAL A 232 -9.91 6.19 5.62
N ALA A 233 -9.54 6.73 4.46
CA ALA A 233 -9.00 5.96 3.34
C ALA A 233 -7.66 6.52 2.88
N ASN A 234 -6.64 5.66 2.90
CA ASN A 234 -5.28 5.99 2.49
C ASN A 234 -5.12 5.86 0.98
N VAL A 235 -5.18 6.96 0.22
CA VAL A 235 -4.96 6.93 -1.24
C VAL A 235 -3.57 7.42 -1.61
N ILE A 236 -2.92 6.72 -2.55
CA ILE A 236 -1.66 7.18 -3.15
C ILE A 236 -1.97 7.95 -4.43
N SER A 237 -1.67 9.25 -4.44
CA SER A 237 -1.97 10.12 -5.58
C SER A 237 -1.16 11.41 -5.56
N ALA A 238 -1.13 12.13 -6.68
CA ALA A 238 -0.68 13.52 -6.67
C ALA A 238 -1.79 14.39 -6.05
N ARG A 239 -1.39 15.45 -5.35
CA ARG A 239 -2.31 16.43 -4.75
C ARG A 239 -3.06 17.24 -5.81
N SER A 240 -2.40 17.55 -6.92
CA SER A 240 -2.98 18.33 -8.02
C SER A 240 -2.37 17.96 -9.38
N GLY A 241 -2.99 18.44 -10.47
CA GLY A 241 -2.50 18.23 -11.83
C GLY A 241 -2.54 16.76 -12.29
N ASP A 242 -1.68 16.40 -13.24
CA ASP A 242 -1.60 15.02 -13.76
C ASP A 242 -1.32 14.04 -12.60
N GLY A 243 -1.95 12.87 -12.59
CA GLY A 243 -1.81 11.87 -11.54
C GLY A 243 -2.63 12.14 -10.27
N SER A 244 -3.45 13.21 -10.24
CA SER A 244 -4.41 13.48 -9.16
C SER A 244 -5.81 12.90 -9.43
N GLU A 245 -6.05 12.35 -10.62
CA GLU A 245 -7.37 11.94 -11.08
C GLU A 245 -8.00 10.88 -10.17
N PHE A 246 -7.20 9.92 -9.68
CA PHE A 246 -7.69 8.90 -8.76
C PHE A 246 -8.14 9.48 -7.41
N PHE A 247 -7.32 10.32 -6.77
CA PHE A 247 -7.69 11.02 -5.53
C PHE A 247 -8.99 11.82 -5.70
N ARG A 248 -9.10 12.61 -6.77
CA ARG A 248 -10.27 13.45 -7.02
C ARG A 248 -11.52 12.62 -7.30
N ALA A 249 -11.39 11.50 -8.02
CA ALA A 249 -12.48 10.57 -8.27
C ALA A 249 -12.93 9.86 -6.99
N GLN A 250 -11.99 9.40 -6.15
CA GLN A 250 -12.29 8.78 -4.86
C GLN A 250 -12.98 9.78 -3.92
N PHE A 251 -12.45 11.01 -3.82
CA PHE A 251 -13.04 12.08 -3.03
C PHE A 251 -14.48 12.37 -3.47
N LYS A 252 -14.71 12.53 -4.78
CA LYS A 252 -16.06 12.72 -5.36
C LYS A 252 -16.99 11.57 -5.05
N THR A 253 -16.49 10.34 -5.07
CA THR A 253 -17.30 9.14 -4.81
C THR A 253 -17.69 9.05 -3.35
N MET A 254 -16.78 9.36 -2.42
CA MET A 254 -17.10 9.44 -0.99
C MET A 254 -18.14 10.53 -0.69
N GLN A 255 -18.15 11.63 -1.44
CA GLN A 255 -19.15 12.70 -1.30
C GLN A 255 -20.59 12.27 -1.68
N GLU A 256 -20.74 11.19 -2.44
CA GLU A 256 -22.08 10.66 -2.76
C GLU A 256 -22.68 9.86 -1.59
N ALA A 257 -21.82 9.23 -0.76
CA ALA A 257 -22.23 8.39 0.38
C ALA A 257 -22.19 9.12 1.73
N PHE A 258 -21.34 10.13 1.88
CA PHE A 258 -21.12 10.84 3.16
C PHE A 258 -21.44 12.33 3.08
N PRO A 259 -22.00 12.92 4.15
CA PRO A 259 -22.31 14.35 4.17
C PRO A 259 -21.06 15.24 4.23
N ASN A 260 -19.97 14.76 4.83
CA ASN A 260 -18.72 15.50 4.99
C ASN A 260 -17.54 14.63 4.57
N VAL A 261 -16.68 15.17 3.71
CA VAL A 261 -15.45 14.52 3.22
C VAL A 261 -14.31 15.53 3.25
N TYR A 262 -13.16 15.11 3.76
CA TYR A 262 -11.96 15.90 3.98
C TYR A 262 -10.76 15.19 3.37
N ALA A 263 -9.75 15.96 2.99
CA ALA A 263 -8.52 15.43 2.42
C ALA A 263 -7.31 16.00 3.17
N PHE A 264 -6.40 15.11 3.56
CA PHE A 264 -5.18 15.43 4.28
C PHE A 264 -3.96 14.87 3.54
N PRO A 265 -3.38 15.62 2.58
CA PRO A 265 -2.14 15.24 1.92
C PRO A 265 -0.98 15.20 2.92
N THR A 266 -0.07 14.25 2.81
CA THR A 266 1.06 14.14 3.76
C THR A 266 2.27 15.00 3.39
N SER A 267 2.25 15.65 2.22
CA SER A 267 3.30 16.53 1.71
C SER A 267 2.72 17.75 0.99
N GLU A 268 3.41 18.88 1.09
CA GLU A 268 3.08 20.09 0.33
C GLU A 268 3.42 20.00 -1.17
N THR A 269 4.11 18.94 -1.61
CA THR A 269 4.55 18.77 -3.00
C THR A 269 3.47 18.17 -3.91
N ASP A 270 3.56 18.38 -5.22
CA ASP A 270 2.69 17.72 -6.21
C ASP A 270 3.17 16.31 -6.61
N SER A 271 4.17 15.77 -5.90
CA SER A 271 4.62 14.38 -6.08
C SER A 271 3.54 13.40 -5.64
N LEU A 272 3.66 12.14 -6.04
CA LEU A 272 2.80 11.11 -5.48
C LEU A 272 3.10 11.00 -3.99
N GLN A 273 2.04 10.94 -3.20
CA GLN A 273 2.08 10.89 -1.75
C GLN A 273 0.86 10.15 -1.24
N ASN A 274 0.88 9.78 0.03
CA ASN A 274 -0.34 9.40 0.73
C ASN A 274 -1.21 10.64 0.92
N ILE A 275 -2.50 10.50 0.69
CA ILE A 275 -3.52 11.49 0.99
C ILE A 275 -4.60 10.75 1.77
N GLU A 276 -4.79 11.10 3.04
CA GLU A 276 -5.87 10.50 3.82
C GLU A 276 -7.18 11.21 3.49
N LEU A 277 -8.17 10.43 3.07
CA LEU A 277 -9.53 10.88 2.84
C LEU A 277 -10.37 10.51 4.05
N VAL A 278 -10.83 11.50 4.81
CA VAL A 278 -11.70 11.28 5.97
C VAL A 278 -13.13 11.63 5.59
N ALA A 279 -14.06 10.71 5.75
CA ALA A 279 -15.49 10.98 5.62
C ALA A 279 -16.24 10.61 6.90
N THR A 280 -17.23 11.42 7.28
CA THR A 280 -17.95 11.25 8.55
C THR A 280 -19.43 11.59 8.39
N LYS A 281 -20.27 10.89 9.16
CA LYS A 281 -21.70 11.18 9.32
C LYS A 281 -21.97 12.37 10.25
N GLY A 282 -20.99 12.71 11.10
CA GLY A 282 -21.06 13.76 12.11
C GLY A 282 -21.08 15.19 11.56
N GLN A 283 -20.93 16.17 12.46
CA GLN A 283 -21.00 17.59 12.07
C GLN A 283 -19.78 18.01 11.24
N ALA A 284 -20.03 18.86 10.24
CA ALA A 284 -18.97 19.49 9.48
C ALA A 284 -18.04 20.30 10.40
N ARG A 285 -16.75 19.97 10.37
CA ARG A 285 -15.67 20.74 11.02
C ARG A 285 -14.91 21.56 10.00
N SER A 286 -14.52 22.76 10.39
CA SER A 286 -13.53 23.59 9.70
C SER A 286 -12.11 23.23 10.13
N GLN A 287 -11.12 23.61 9.34
CA GLN A 287 -9.70 23.42 9.69
C GLN A 287 -9.37 24.01 11.07
N ALA A 288 -9.84 25.22 11.37
CA ALA A 288 -9.58 25.88 12.66
C ALA A 288 -10.20 25.12 13.85
N GLU A 289 -11.33 24.43 13.66
CA GLU A 289 -11.92 23.58 14.69
C GLU A 289 -11.11 22.31 14.89
N LEU A 290 -10.61 21.69 13.83
CA LEU A 290 -9.72 20.52 13.91
C LEU A 290 -8.38 20.88 14.58
N GLU A 291 -7.80 22.03 14.24
CA GLU A 291 -6.59 22.55 14.88
C GLU A 291 -6.80 22.81 16.38
N ALA A 292 -7.96 23.37 16.77
CA ALA A 292 -8.31 23.55 18.17
C ALA A 292 -8.47 22.20 18.89
N LEU A 293 -9.15 21.23 18.27
CA LEU A 293 -9.32 19.88 18.82
C LEU A 293 -7.98 19.17 18.97
N ALA A 294 -7.10 19.21 17.97
CA ALA A 294 -5.77 18.60 18.05
C ALA A 294 -4.87 19.24 19.13
N ALA A 295 -5.08 20.52 19.45
CA ALA A 295 -4.33 21.21 20.50
C ALA A 295 -4.91 20.98 21.91
N GLU A 296 -6.22 20.74 22.02
CA GLU A 296 -6.94 20.63 23.30
C GLU A 296 -7.19 19.19 23.74
N ARG A 297 -7.43 18.27 22.80
CA ARG A 297 -7.71 16.86 23.08
C ARG A 297 -6.42 16.06 23.16
N ASP A 298 -6.38 15.17 24.15
CA ASP A 298 -5.37 14.13 24.26
C ASP A 298 -5.91 12.85 23.61
N VAL A 299 -5.62 12.66 22.32
CA VAL A 299 -6.00 11.47 21.55
C VAL A 299 -4.84 10.47 21.45
N GLY A 300 -3.94 10.46 22.44
CA GLY A 300 -2.75 9.58 22.51
C GLY A 300 -1.60 9.97 21.58
N ILE A 301 -1.92 10.53 20.40
CA ILE A 301 -0.94 10.95 19.40
C ILE A 301 -1.07 12.44 19.06
N ASP A 302 0.06 13.13 18.91
CA ASP A 302 0.09 14.53 18.47
C ASP A 302 -0.23 14.62 16.97
N LEU A 303 -1.39 15.22 16.66
CA LEU A 303 -1.90 15.43 15.31
C LEU A 303 -1.82 16.89 14.85
N THR A 304 -1.17 17.75 15.64
CA THR A 304 -1.16 19.20 15.36
C THR A 304 -0.48 19.56 14.04
N GLY A 305 0.47 18.75 13.56
CA GLY A 305 1.10 18.94 12.25
C GLY A 305 0.23 18.42 11.10
N GLU A 306 -0.41 17.29 11.32
CA GLU A 306 -1.18 16.54 10.34
C GLU A 306 -2.46 17.30 9.94
N VAL A 307 -3.15 17.90 10.92
CA VAL A 307 -4.35 18.73 10.65
C VAL A 307 -4.05 20.05 9.93
N GLN A 308 -2.79 20.51 9.91
CA GLN A 308 -2.39 21.69 9.12
C GLN A 308 -2.37 21.39 7.63
N ASN A 309 -2.10 20.14 7.25
CA ASN A 309 -2.13 19.70 5.85
C ASN A 309 -3.55 19.39 5.39
N TYR A 310 -4.48 20.29 5.69
CA TYR A 310 -5.88 20.19 5.31
C TYR A 310 -6.09 20.77 3.90
N THR A 311 -6.82 20.05 3.04
CA THR A 311 -7.31 20.58 1.77
C THR A 311 -8.80 20.87 1.88
N PRO A 312 -9.24 22.14 1.77
CA PRO A 312 -10.64 22.48 1.81
C PRO A 312 -11.45 21.71 0.76
N PRO A 313 -12.64 21.15 1.09
CA PRO A 313 -13.45 20.40 0.14
C PRO A 313 -13.78 21.18 -1.14
N SER A 314 -13.90 22.51 -1.03
CA SER A 314 -14.14 23.40 -2.17
C SER A 314 -12.95 23.56 -3.13
N GLU A 315 -11.74 23.18 -2.72
CA GLU A 315 -10.52 23.28 -3.52
C GLU A 315 -10.21 21.99 -4.28
N VAL A 316 -10.88 20.88 -3.96
CA VAL A 316 -10.77 19.62 -4.72
C VAL A 316 -11.64 19.73 -5.97
N ASP A 317 -11.03 19.98 -7.13
CA ASP A 317 -11.77 20.04 -8.41
C ASP A 317 -12.17 18.63 -8.87
N THR A 318 -13.45 18.32 -8.73
CA THR A 318 -14.04 17.03 -9.12
C THR A 318 -14.84 17.10 -10.44
N SER A 319 -14.73 18.20 -11.18
CA SER A 319 -15.61 18.47 -12.34
C SER A 319 -15.32 17.60 -13.57
N ASP A 320 -14.08 17.13 -13.73
CA ASP A 320 -13.56 16.37 -14.87
C ASP A 320 -13.36 14.87 -14.58
N VAL A 321 -13.59 14.43 -13.34
CA VAL A 321 -13.43 13.03 -12.91
C VAL A 321 -14.78 12.33 -12.69
N PRO A 322 -14.87 11.01 -12.94
CA PRO A 322 -16.12 10.27 -12.75
C PRO A 322 -16.41 10.01 -11.26
N VAL A 323 -17.68 9.76 -10.94
CA VAL A 323 -18.04 8.99 -9.75
C VAL A 323 -17.77 7.52 -10.07
N LEU A 324 -17.15 6.80 -9.14
CA LEU A 324 -16.85 5.39 -9.30
C LEU A 324 -18.05 4.57 -8.86
N THR A 325 -18.55 3.70 -9.73
CA THR A 325 -19.65 2.77 -9.43
C THR A 325 -19.25 1.35 -9.76
N ASP A 326 -19.98 0.37 -9.23
CA ASP A 326 -19.78 -1.04 -9.58
C ASP A 326 -19.90 -1.30 -11.10
N GLU A 327 -20.74 -0.53 -11.79
CA GLU A 327 -20.90 -0.60 -13.24
C GLU A 327 -19.77 0.12 -14.00
N HIS A 328 -19.14 1.14 -13.39
CA HIS A 328 -18.12 1.96 -14.03
C HIS A 328 -17.11 2.56 -13.04
N ALA A 329 -16.03 1.83 -12.79
CA ALA A 329 -14.88 2.29 -12.00
C ALA A 329 -13.57 2.10 -12.80
N PRO A 330 -13.19 3.05 -13.67
CA PRO A 330 -12.00 2.93 -14.52
C PRO A 330 -10.70 3.24 -13.74
N VAL A 331 -10.49 2.57 -12.60
CA VAL A 331 -9.40 2.84 -11.65
C VAL A 331 -8.03 2.79 -12.32
N ASP A 332 -7.76 1.75 -13.12
CA ASP A 332 -6.50 1.62 -13.86
C ASP A 332 -6.23 2.83 -14.78
N ALA A 333 -7.27 3.42 -15.38
CA ALA A 333 -7.13 4.59 -16.23
C ALA A 333 -6.83 5.86 -15.42
N LEU A 334 -7.44 5.99 -14.23
CA LEU A 334 -7.20 7.11 -13.31
C LEU A 334 -5.80 7.08 -12.71
N LEU A 335 -5.20 5.89 -12.59
CA LEU A 335 -3.82 5.71 -12.13
C LEU A 335 -2.77 5.95 -13.24
N GLN A 336 -3.14 6.05 -14.52
CA GLN A 336 -2.16 6.21 -15.62
C GLN A 336 -1.31 7.48 -15.49
N GLY A 337 -1.89 8.58 -15.01
CA GLY A 337 -1.16 9.83 -14.77
C GLY A 337 -0.07 9.74 -13.71
N GLN A 338 -0.08 8.67 -12.90
CA GLN A 338 0.89 8.41 -11.84
C GLN A 338 2.11 7.63 -12.33
N VAL A 339 2.05 7.02 -13.52
CA VAL A 339 3.12 6.18 -14.06
C VAL A 339 4.40 6.99 -14.28
N GLY A 340 5.50 6.56 -13.65
CA GLY A 340 6.82 7.20 -13.78
C GLY A 340 7.00 8.45 -12.91
N LYS A 341 6.03 8.82 -12.09
CA LYS A 341 6.18 9.90 -11.10
C LYS A 341 6.95 9.44 -9.86
N GLU A 342 7.60 10.40 -9.21
CA GLU A 342 8.27 10.19 -7.92
C GLU A 342 7.24 10.02 -6.80
N TYR A 343 7.48 9.04 -5.92
CA TYR A 343 6.66 8.80 -4.73
C TYR A 343 7.43 9.24 -3.50
N VAL A 344 6.81 10.11 -2.72
CA VAL A 344 7.39 10.67 -1.49
C VAL A 344 6.80 9.92 -0.32
N VAL A 345 7.65 9.17 0.38
CA VAL A 345 7.35 8.58 1.69
C VAL A 345 8.09 9.37 2.74
N LEU A 346 7.37 9.93 3.71
CA LEU A 346 7.98 10.57 4.87
C LEU A 346 8.30 9.49 5.92
N GLU A 347 9.59 9.29 6.19
CA GLU A 347 10.11 8.42 7.25
C GLU A 347 10.57 9.28 8.44
N ASN A 348 10.35 8.81 9.67
CA ASN A 348 10.65 9.55 10.89
C ASN A 348 12.18 9.67 11.12
N GLU A 349 12.68 10.91 11.26
CA GLU A 349 14.08 11.38 11.37
C GLU A 349 15.21 10.53 10.71
N SER A 350 15.56 10.90 9.47
CA SER A 350 16.93 11.28 9.00
C SER A 350 17.21 10.97 7.52
N THR A 351 16.29 10.34 6.79
CA THR A 351 16.48 10.09 5.35
C THR A 351 15.16 10.23 4.58
N THR A 352 14.98 11.34 3.86
CA THR A 352 13.98 11.39 2.79
C THR A 352 14.46 10.47 1.68
N THR A 353 13.91 9.25 1.60
CA THR A 353 14.22 8.32 0.52
C THR A 353 13.24 8.52 -0.62
N SER A 354 13.72 9.11 -1.71
CA SER A 354 13.02 9.12 -2.99
C SER A 354 13.09 7.71 -3.59
N GLU A 355 11.97 6.98 -3.61
CA GLU A 355 11.91 5.68 -4.28
C GLU A 355 11.60 5.87 -5.78
N ALA A 356 12.65 5.82 -6.60
CA ALA A 356 12.55 5.75 -8.05
C ALA A 356 12.92 4.35 -8.56
N VAL A 357 12.02 3.67 -9.28
CA VAL A 357 12.37 2.42 -9.99
C VAL A 357 11.68 2.34 -11.36
N GLY A 358 12.49 2.21 -12.43
CA GLY A 358 12.03 1.64 -13.71
C GLY A 358 12.65 2.15 -15.02
N GLY A 359 13.95 1.93 -15.26
CA GLY A 359 14.60 2.01 -16.60
C GLY A 359 16.10 1.72 -16.52
N PRO A 360 16.75 1.04 -17.50
CA PRO A 360 18.14 0.63 -17.36
C PRO A 360 19.04 1.88 -17.36
N SER A 361 19.71 2.11 -16.23
CA SER A 361 20.64 3.23 -16.06
C SER A 361 21.86 3.03 -16.96
N VAL A 362 22.04 3.95 -17.91
CA VAL A 362 23.35 4.23 -18.52
C VAL A 362 23.71 5.67 -18.17
N ASP A 363 24.92 5.79 -17.62
CA ASP A 363 25.71 6.99 -17.32
C ASP A 363 25.29 7.89 -16.15
N GLY A 364 26.24 8.02 -15.23
CA GLY A 364 26.17 8.89 -14.07
C GLY A 364 26.62 10.31 -14.36
N GLN A 365 26.16 11.22 -13.50
CA GLN A 365 26.90 12.39 -13.03
C GLN A 365 26.21 12.93 -11.78
N LEU A 366 26.95 12.93 -10.67
CA LEU A 366 26.62 13.61 -9.43
C LEU A 366 26.37 15.10 -9.68
N ASN A 367 25.20 15.61 -9.31
CA ASN A 367 24.97 17.03 -9.09
C ASN A 367 24.51 17.24 -7.65
N VAL A 368 25.46 17.72 -6.83
CA VAL A 368 25.21 18.20 -5.47
C VAL A 368 24.71 19.65 -5.58
N ALA A 369 23.43 19.88 -5.29
CA ALA A 369 22.92 21.24 -5.09
C ALA A 369 23.15 21.66 -3.63
N ARG A 370 24.08 22.60 -3.43
CA ARG A 370 24.27 23.30 -2.15
C ARG A 370 23.14 24.29 -1.93
N ALA A 371 22.46 24.18 -0.78
CA ALA A 371 21.68 25.28 -0.23
C ALA A 371 22.61 26.40 0.26
N THR A 372 22.30 27.65 -0.08
CA THR A 372 22.83 28.83 0.60
C THR A 372 21.68 29.74 0.98
N ALA A 373 21.55 29.92 2.30
CA ALA A 373 21.02 31.04 3.08
C ALA A 373 19.71 31.73 2.65
#